data_AF-A0A174U1W1-F1
#
_entry.id   AF-A0A174U1W1-F1
#
_cell.length_a   1.000
_cell.length_b   1.000
_cell.length_c   1.000
_cell.angle_alpha   90.00
_cell.angle_beta   90.00
_cell.angle_gamma   90.00
#
_symmetry.space_group_name_H-M   'P 1'
#
loop_
_entity.id
_entity.type
_entity.pdbx_description
1 polymer ?
#
loop_
_entity_poly.entity_id
_entity_poly.type
_entity_poly.pdbx_seq_one_letter_code
_entity_poly.pdbx_strand_id
1 'polypeptide(L)'
;MNEIYMIEWGLMDIASILVIVWFIGLTYYKRYKDTGYLYVKTQLELISAYCISLVVNLYAYYWAEERFNIDEKYTKGIILTFVFVVAGYIGKVIYKMVFYNREKIYTPTKEEYLFITETAFLVVTIKMVSEGVIGCAIPIAILLGRMMWIDTESLKEILSSIKVSHYRIIESSILLIVGVIYISCVMSIFHPIRAIQIVMALLYGIIIFEPLEKIRKCLKEHSNGKNY
;
A
#
# COMPACT_ATOMS: atom_id res chain seq x y z
N MET A 1 -0.59 23.50 -10.42
CA MET A 1 -0.97 22.43 -11.38
C MET A 1 -2.43 22.64 -11.78
N ASN A 2 -2.86 22.38 -13.04
CA ASN A 2 -4.28 22.57 -13.42
C ASN A 2 -5.17 21.51 -12.72
N GLU A 3 -6.35 21.90 -12.21
CA GLU A 3 -7.28 21.03 -11.42
C GLU A 3 -7.54 19.67 -12.06
N ILE A 4 -7.76 19.65 -13.37
CA ILE A 4 -8.05 18.43 -14.15
C ILE A 4 -6.89 17.43 -14.07
N TYR A 5 -5.64 17.92 -14.05
CA TYR A 5 -4.48 17.04 -13.97
C TYR A 5 -4.33 16.40 -12.59
N MET A 6 -4.64 17.09 -11.49
CA MET A 6 -4.53 16.47 -10.16
C MET A 6 -5.55 15.35 -9.94
N ILE A 7 -6.77 15.50 -10.48
CA ILE A 7 -7.79 14.44 -10.43
C ILE A 7 -7.34 13.24 -11.28
N GLU A 8 -6.86 13.49 -12.50
CA GLU A 8 -6.35 12.43 -13.36
C GLU A 8 -5.18 11.68 -12.72
N TRP A 9 -4.25 12.40 -12.09
CA TRP A 9 -3.08 11.80 -11.43
C TRP A 9 -3.49 10.95 -10.24
N GLY A 10 -4.34 11.47 -9.35
CA GLY A 10 -4.86 10.70 -8.22
C GLY A 10 -5.62 9.44 -8.67
N LEU A 11 -6.37 9.50 -9.76
CA LEU A 11 -7.07 8.33 -10.31
C LEU A 11 -6.11 7.28 -10.89
N MET A 12 -5.06 7.70 -11.60
CA MET A 12 -4.04 6.79 -12.14
C MET A 12 -3.21 6.12 -11.03
N ASP A 13 -2.91 6.86 -9.96
CA ASP A 13 -2.25 6.34 -8.76
C ASP A 13 -3.11 5.28 -8.07
N ILE A 14 -4.40 5.56 -7.86
CA ILE A 14 -5.34 4.58 -7.31
C ILE A 14 -5.41 3.36 -8.21
N ALA A 15 -5.62 3.53 -9.52
CA ALA A 15 -5.76 2.42 -10.44
C ALA A 15 -4.52 1.52 -10.47
N SER A 16 -3.32 2.10 -10.56
CA SER A 16 -2.06 1.34 -10.58
C SER A 16 -1.80 0.59 -9.27
N ILE A 17 -2.07 1.20 -8.11
CA ILE A 17 -1.98 0.53 -6.80
C ILE A 17 -2.97 -0.63 -6.71
N LEU A 18 -4.23 -0.43 -7.12
CA LEU A 18 -5.25 -1.46 -7.06
C LEU A 18 -4.96 -2.64 -8.00
N VAL A 19 -4.37 -2.37 -9.18
CA VAL A 19 -3.92 -3.44 -10.09
C VAL A 19 -2.84 -4.31 -9.42
N ILE A 20 -1.84 -3.71 -8.77
CA ILE A 20 -0.81 -4.47 -8.05
C ILE A 20 -1.46 -5.33 -6.95
N VAL A 21 -2.33 -4.73 -6.12
CA VAL A 21 -3.04 -5.43 -5.05
C VAL A 21 -3.86 -6.60 -5.59
N TRP A 22 -4.52 -6.43 -6.73
CA TRP A 22 -5.30 -7.48 -7.37
C TRP A 22 -4.42 -8.67 -7.80
N PHE A 23 -3.26 -8.43 -8.42
CA PHE A 23 -2.33 -9.49 -8.79
C PHE A 23 -1.71 -10.20 -7.58
N ILE A 24 -1.44 -9.48 -6.48
CA ILE A 24 -1.05 -10.11 -5.21
C ILE A 24 -2.18 -11.05 -4.77
N GLY A 25 -3.43 -10.58 -4.77
CA GLY A 25 -4.60 -11.39 -4.43
C GLY A 25 -4.72 -12.66 -5.28
N LEU A 26 -4.58 -12.55 -6.60
CA LEU A 26 -4.58 -13.70 -7.52
C LEU A 26 -3.45 -14.69 -7.23
N THR A 27 -2.27 -14.18 -6.91
CA THR A 27 -1.11 -15.00 -6.58
C THR A 27 -1.36 -15.84 -5.33
N TYR A 28 -1.95 -15.23 -4.29
CA TYR A 28 -2.34 -15.94 -3.07
C TYR A 28 -3.52 -16.89 -3.30
N TYR A 29 -4.49 -16.53 -4.15
CA TYR A 29 -5.59 -17.42 -4.54
C TYR A 29 -5.07 -18.70 -5.19
N LYS A 30 -4.10 -18.59 -6.11
CA LYS A 30 -3.45 -19.76 -6.73
C LYS A 30 -2.64 -20.59 -5.73
N ARG A 31 -2.04 -19.94 -4.71
CA ARG A 31 -1.11 -20.59 -3.76
C ARG A 31 -1.82 -21.29 -2.59
N TYR A 32 -2.98 -20.81 -2.15
CA TYR A 32 -3.66 -21.28 -0.94
C TYR A 32 -5.10 -21.70 -1.22
N LYS A 33 -5.57 -22.79 -0.59
CA LYS A 33 -6.99 -23.20 -0.58
C LYS A 33 -7.86 -22.13 0.11
N ASP A 34 -9.15 -22.11 -0.21
CA ASP A 34 -10.15 -21.06 0.08
C ASP A 34 -10.02 -20.34 1.44
N THR A 35 -9.79 -21.08 2.53
CA THR A 35 -9.68 -20.50 3.88
C THR A 35 -8.43 -19.65 4.10
N GLY A 36 -7.28 -20.05 3.55
CA GLY A 36 -6.03 -19.29 3.66
C GLY A 36 -6.01 -18.06 2.76
N TYR A 37 -6.75 -18.10 1.66
CA TYR A 37 -6.96 -16.97 0.76
C TYR A 37 -7.90 -15.92 1.37
N LEU A 38 -8.96 -16.33 2.07
CA LEU A 38 -9.93 -15.40 2.67
C LEU A 38 -9.29 -14.40 3.65
N TYR A 39 -8.31 -14.87 4.43
CA TYR A 39 -7.51 -14.04 5.33
C TYR A 39 -6.74 -12.95 4.57
N VAL A 40 -5.96 -13.35 3.55
CA VAL A 40 -5.15 -12.41 2.74
C VAL A 40 -6.05 -11.47 1.96
N LYS A 41 -7.15 -11.97 1.38
CA LYS A 41 -8.15 -11.15 0.68
C LYS A 41 -8.66 -10.02 1.57
N THR A 42 -9.03 -10.34 2.81
CA THR A 42 -9.55 -9.34 3.77
C THR A 42 -8.53 -8.24 4.06
N GLN A 43 -7.24 -8.58 4.10
CA GLN A 43 -6.14 -7.65 4.33
C GLN A 43 -5.84 -6.78 3.11
N LEU A 44 -5.83 -7.38 1.92
CA LEU A 44 -5.66 -6.66 0.66
C LEU A 44 -6.79 -5.65 0.42
N GLU A 45 -8.03 -6.03 0.72
CA GLU A 45 -9.19 -5.12 0.67
C GLU A 45 -9.06 -3.96 1.66
N LEU A 46 -8.53 -4.22 2.86
CA LEU A 46 -8.26 -3.20 3.85
C LEU A 46 -7.18 -2.22 3.36
N ILE A 47 -6.06 -2.75 2.87
CA ILE A 47 -4.98 -1.96 2.26
C ILE A 47 -5.52 -1.10 1.12
N SER A 48 -6.31 -1.67 0.20
CA SER A 48 -6.94 -0.95 -0.90
C SER A 48 -7.78 0.24 -0.42
N ALA A 49 -8.63 0.04 0.59
CA ALA A 49 -9.48 1.10 1.11
C ALA A 49 -8.67 2.26 1.73
N TYR A 50 -7.60 1.94 2.47
CA TYR A 50 -6.70 2.95 3.04
C TYR A 50 -5.88 3.67 1.96
N CYS A 51 -5.37 2.97 0.95
CA CYS A 51 -4.67 3.59 -0.19
C CYS A 51 -5.59 4.57 -0.93
N ILE A 52 -6.82 4.17 -1.26
CA ILE A 52 -7.80 5.05 -1.94
C ILE A 52 -8.04 6.31 -1.10
N SER A 53 -8.33 6.13 0.19
CA SER A 53 -8.60 7.24 1.10
C SER A 53 -7.41 8.20 1.19
N LEU A 54 -6.20 7.67 1.36
CA LEU A 54 -4.98 8.47 1.48
C LEU A 54 -4.68 9.24 0.19
N VAL A 55 -4.78 8.61 -0.99
CA VAL A 55 -4.56 9.30 -2.26
C VAL A 55 -5.54 10.46 -2.40
N VAL A 56 -6.85 10.20 -2.23
CA VAL A 56 -7.88 11.24 -2.38
C VAL A 56 -7.64 12.42 -1.42
N ASN A 57 -7.41 12.14 -0.15
CA ASN A 57 -7.24 13.19 0.86
C ASN A 57 -5.93 13.97 0.68
N LEU A 58 -4.83 13.30 0.35
CA LEU A 58 -3.56 13.98 0.16
C LEU A 58 -3.57 14.82 -1.12
N TYR A 59 -4.08 14.31 -2.24
CA TYR A 59 -4.21 15.12 -3.45
C TYR A 59 -5.10 16.34 -3.22
N ALA A 60 -6.22 16.19 -2.51
CA ALA A 60 -7.08 17.32 -2.14
C ALA A 60 -6.37 18.34 -1.24
N TYR A 61 -5.63 17.87 -0.25
CA TYR A 61 -4.85 18.74 0.64
C TYR A 61 -3.76 19.51 -0.13
N TYR A 62 -2.93 18.83 -0.92
CA TYR A 62 -1.85 19.49 -1.67
C TYR A 62 -2.37 20.43 -2.76
N TRP A 63 -3.54 20.12 -3.35
CA TRP A 63 -4.22 21.07 -4.23
C TRP A 63 -4.64 22.34 -3.48
N ALA A 64 -5.25 22.19 -2.31
CA ALA A 64 -5.66 23.32 -1.49
C ALA A 64 -4.44 24.12 -1.01
N GLU A 65 -3.35 23.44 -0.68
CA GLU A 65 -2.11 24.08 -0.23
C GLU A 65 -1.40 24.83 -1.35
N GLU A 66 -1.31 24.28 -2.56
CA GLU A 66 -0.75 24.99 -3.72
C GLU A 66 -1.54 26.27 -4.04
N ARG A 67 -2.86 26.26 -3.82
CA ARG A 67 -3.75 27.37 -4.20
C ARG A 67 -3.92 28.42 -3.12
N PHE A 68 -3.98 28.02 -1.85
CA PHE A 68 -4.31 28.91 -0.74
C PHE A 68 -3.14 29.09 0.24
N ASN A 69 -2.15 28.19 0.22
CA ASN A 69 -0.95 28.20 1.07
C ASN A 69 -1.28 28.44 2.56
N ILE A 70 -2.31 27.74 3.05
CA ILE A 70 -2.89 28.02 4.37
C ILE A 70 -2.11 27.30 5.45
N ASP A 71 -1.70 26.06 5.21
CA ASP A 71 -1.07 25.26 6.25
C ASP A 71 0.35 25.73 6.55
N GLU A 72 1.17 25.94 5.53
CA GLU A 72 2.54 26.44 5.68
C GLU A 72 2.55 27.83 6.31
N LYS A 73 1.61 28.70 5.91
CA LYS A 73 1.58 30.10 6.35
C LYS A 73 0.98 30.31 7.75
N TYR A 74 -0.02 29.52 8.15
CA TYR A 74 -0.80 29.80 9.37
C TYR A 74 -0.77 28.68 10.41
N THR A 75 -0.65 27.42 10.01
CA THR A 75 -0.86 26.29 10.93
C THR A 75 0.32 25.32 11.02
N LYS A 76 1.41 25.58 10.30
CA LYS A 76 2.69 24.86 10.37
C LYS A 76 2.56 23.33 10.32
N GLY A 77 1.66 22.81 9.49
CA GLY A 77 1.46 21.36 9.30
C GLY A 77 0.38 20.72 10.18
N ILE A 78 -0.34 21.52 10.98
CA ILE A 78 -1.47 21.00 11.78
C ILE A 78 -2.62 20.55 10.87
N ILE A 79 -2.89 21.24 9.75
CA ILE A 79 -3.97 20.85 8.83
C ILE A 79 -3.63 19.51 8.17
N LEU A 80 -2.39 19.32 7.72
CA LEU A 80 -1.89 18.04 7.20
C LEU A 80 -2.10 16.90 8.21
N THR A 81 -1.85 17.15 9.50
CA THR A 81 -2.09 16.16 10.56
C THR A 81 -3.57 15.77 10.65
N PHE A 82 -4.49 16.75 10.60
CA PHE A 82 -5.93 16.49 10.56
C PHE A 82 -6.34 15.71 9.31
N VAL A 83 -5.75 16.02 8.15
CA VAL A 83 -6.00 15.30 6.89
C VAL A 83 -5.67 13.81 7.04
N PHE A 84 -4.58 13.45 7.72
CA PHE A 84 -4.27 12.04 7.98
C PHE A 84 -5.29 11.36 8.89
N VAL A 85 -5.78 12.05 9.92
CA VAL A 85 -6.82 11.52 10.82
C VAL A 85 -8.11 11.27 10.03
N VAL A 86 -8.51 12.24 9.20
CA VAL A 86 -9.69 12.15 8.34
C VAL A 86 -9.53 11.02 7.31
N ALA A 87 -8.36 10.90 6.67
CA ALA A 87 -8.07 9.83 5.73
C ALA A 87 -8.14 8.45 6.39
N GLY A 88 -7.65 8.30 7.63
CA GLY A 88 -7.78 7.07 8.40
C GLY A 88 -9.23 6.70 8.69
N TYR A 89 -10.06 7.69 9.06
CA TYR A 89 -11.49 7.47 9.28
C TYR A 89 -12.24 7.09 7.99
N ILE A 90 -12.01 7.85 6.91
CA ILE A 90 -12.64 7.59 5.60
C ILE A 90 -12.23 6.22 5.06
N GLY A 91 -10.97 5.80 5.21
CA GLY A 91 -10.52 4.47 4.79
C GLY A 91 -11.29 3.34 5.47
N LYS A 92 -11.57 3.49 6.77
CA LYS A 92 -12.42 2.55 7.52
C LYS A 92 -13.86 2.53 7.02
N VAL A 93 -14.41 3.68 6.63
CA VAL A 93 -15.76 3.80 6.06
C VAL A 93 -15.82 3.14 4.67
N ILE A 94 -14.85 3.43 3.79
CA ILE A 94 -14.74 2.83 2.46
C ILE A 94 -14.66 1.30 2.58
N TYR A 95 -13.83 0.80 3.48
CA TYR A 95 -13.74 -0.64 3.72
C TYR A 95 -15.11 -1.25 4.09
N LYS A 96 -15.85 -0.60 4.99
CA LYS A 96 -17.18 -1.06 5.41
C LYS A 96 -18.24 -0.98 4.33
N MET A 97 -18.17 0.01 3.43
CA MET A 97 -19.17 0.19 2.38
C MET A 97 -18.91 -0.67 1.15
N VAL A 98 -17.65 -0.78 0.74
CA VAL A 98 -17.27 -1.37 -0.56
C VAL A 98 -16.86 -2.83 -0.43
N PHE A 99 -16.14 -3.18 0.65
CA PHE A 99 -15.47 -4.47 0.76
C PHE A 99 -16.00 -5.35 1.89
N TYR A 100 -16.70 -4.80 2.88
CA TYR A 100 -17.16 -5.57 4.04
C TYR A 100 -18.36 -6.44 3.68
N ASN A 101 -18.13 -7.74 3.63
CA ASN A 101 -19.18 -8.74 3.57
C ASN A 101 -19.45 -9.27 4.99
N ARG A 102 -20.73 -9.39 5.39
CA ARG A 102 -21.13 -9.85 6.75
C ARG A 102 -20.74 -11.30 7.04
N GLU A 103 -20.41 -12.08 6.00
CA GLU A 103 -19.97 -13.48 6.11
C GLU A 103 -18.45 -13.63 6.35
N LYS A 104 -17.73 -12.53 6.61
CA LYS A 104 -16.29 -12.56 6.87
C LYS A 104 -15.98 -13.27 8.19
N ILE A 105 -15.25 -14.38 8.07
CA ILE A 105 -14.75 -15.18 9.21
C ILE A 105 -13.58 -14.46 9.93
N TYR A 106 -12.97 -13.46 9.29
CA TYR A 106 -11.74 -12.82 9.78
C TYR A 106 -11.89 -11.34 10.12
N THR A 107 -11.47 -10.97 11.34
CA THR A 107 -11.33 -9.57 11.79
C THR A 107 -9.86 -9.30 12.14
N PRO A 108 -9.20 -8.31 11.49
CA PRO A 108 -7.79 -8.02 11.77
C PRO A 108 -7.56 -7.53 13.20
N THR A 109 -6.40 -7.86 13.77
CA THR A 109 -5.99 -7.40 15.11
C THR A 109 -5.58 -5.92 15.07
N LYS A 110 -5.46 -5.27 16.24
CA LYS A 110 -5.02 -3.87 16.33
C LYS A 110 -3.64 -3.64 15.70
N GLU A 111 -2.72 -4.59 15.90
CA GLU A 111 -1.36 -4.56 15.32
C GLU A 111 -1.39 -4.71 13.80
N GLU A 112 -2.19 -5.63 13.27
CA GLU A 112 -2.33 -5.79 11.82
C GLU A 112 -2.99 -4.58 11.16
N TYR A 113 -3.98 -3.97 11.83
CA TYR A 113 -4.57 -2.71 11.38
C TYR A 113 -3.50 -1.62 11.29
N LEU A 114 -2.66 -1.50 12.31
CA LEU A 114 -1.56 -0.52 12.33
C LEU A 114 -0.61 -0.77 11.17
N PHE A 115 -0.11 -2.01 11.02
CA PHE A 115 0.82 -2.39 9.96
C PHE A 115 0.25 -2.16 8.55
N ILE A 116 -1.04 -2.46 8.34
CA ILE A 116 -1.73 -2.21 7.07
C ILE A 116 -1.83 -0.72 6.80
N THR A 117 -2.21 0.09 7.79
CA THR A 117 -2.29 1.55 7.62
C THR A 117 -0.94 2.19 7.34
N GLU A 118 0.13 1.71 7.98
CA GLU A 118 1.50 2.15 7.73
C GLU A 118 1.98 1.76 6.33
N THR A 119 1.68 0.53 5.90
CA THR A 119 1.99 0.07 4.54
C THR A 119 1.29 0.97 3.51
N ALA A 120 0.00 1.24 3.69
CA ALA A 120 -0.76 2.09 2.78
C ALA A 120 -0.21 3.52 2.75
N PHE A 121 0.16 4.07 3.91
CA PHE A 121 0.81 5.39 4.00
C PHE A 121 2.13 5.44 3.25
N LEU A 122 3.00 4.44 3.43
CA LEU A 122 4.31 4.39 2.78
C LEU A 122 4.17 4.24 1.26
N VAL A 123 3.25 3.40 0.80
CA VAL A 123 2.93 3.22 -0.63
C VAL A 123 2.49 4.53 -1.27
N VAL A 124 1.50 5.20 -0.67
CA VAL A 124 0.95 6.45 -1.25
C VAL A 124 1.99 7.56 -1.23
N THR A 125 2.76 7.68 -0.15
CA THR A 125 3.79 8.73 -0.06
C THR A 125 4.96 8.51 -1.01
N ILE A 126 5.48 7.27 -1.20
CA ILE A 126 6.50 6.97 -2.21
C ILE A 126 6.01 7.41 -3.59
N LYS A 127 4.76 7.09 -3.91
CA LYS A 127 4.16 7.43 -5.19
C LYS A 127 4.11 8.95 -5.36
N MET A 128 3.49 9.66 -4.43
CA MET A 128 3.35 11.12 -4.50
C MET A 128 4.70 11.87 -4.48
N VAL A 129 5.72 11.35 -3.77
CA VAL A 129 7.09 11.89 -3.82
C VAL A 129 7.68 11.75 -5.22
N SER A 130 7.58 10.56 -5.82
CA SER A 130 8.11 10.30 -7.16
C SER A 130 7.48 11.17 -8.24
N GLU A 131 6.26 11.63 -8.00
CA GLU A 131 5.53 12.51 -8.90
C GLU A 131 5.76 14.00 -8.64
N GLY A 132 6.57 14.33 -7.62
CA GLY A 132 6.86 15.71 -7.23
C GLY A 132 5.68 16.42 -6.56
N VAL A 133 4.63 15.70 -6.15
CA VAL A 133 3.47 16.27 -5.47
C VAL A 133 3.83 16.64 -4.03
N ILE A 134 4.71 15.86 -3.39
CA ILE A 134 5.15 16.08 -2.01
C ILE A 134 6.67 15.97 -1.91
N GLY A 135 7.29 16.75 -1.03
CA GLY A 135 8.73 16.63 -0.75
C GLY A 135 9.06 15.39 0.08
N CYS A 136 10.21 14.76 -0.15
CA CYS A 136 10.67 13.56 0.59
C CYS A 136 10.73 13.75 2.12
N ALA A 137 10.95 14.99 2.58
CA ALA A 137 11.05 15.31 4.01
C ALA A 137 9.76 14.99 4.79
N ILE A 138 8.61 15.05 4.14
CA ILE A 138 7.29 14.86 4.78
C ILE A 138 7.07 13.39 5.18
N PRO A 139 7.18 12.39 4.27
CA PRO A 139 7.08 11.00 4.67
C PRO A 139 8.19 10.57 5.64
N ILE A 140 9.40 11.11 5.51
CA ILE A 140 10.50 10.83 6.44
C ILE A 140 10.18 11.35 7.85
N ALA A 141 9.68 12.59 7.98
CA ALA A 141 9.30 13.15 9.27
C ALA A 141 8.15 12.39 9.94
N ILE A 142 7.16 11.93 9.15
CA ILE A 142 6.03 11.16 9.67
C ILE A 142 6.46 9.74 10.08
N LEU A 143 7.31 9.07 9.27
CA LEU A 143 7.88 7.77 9.62
C LEU A 143 8.74 7.87 10.87
N LEU A 144 9.61 8.88 10.99
CA LEU A 144 10.44 9.11 12.17
C LEU A 144 9.60 9.44 13.41
N GLY A 145 8.60 10.32 13.28
CA GLY A 145 7.68 10.66 14.36
C GLY A 145 6.86 9.46 14.86
N ARG A 146 6.49 8.55 13.94
CA ARG A 146 5.80 7.28 14.27
C ARG A 146 6.74 6.26 14.89
N MET A 147 7.97 6.09 14.38
CA MET A 147 8.97 5.21 14.98
C MET A 147 9.37 5.66 16.40
N MET A 148 9.33 6.97 16.68
CA MET A 148 9.50 7.48 18.05
C MET A 148 8.35 7.09 19.00
N TRP A 149 7.18 6.74 18.49
CA TRP A 149 6.00 6.32 19.27
C TRP A 149 5.82 4.80 19.33
N ILE A 150 6.52 4.04 18.48
CA ILE A 150 6.52 2.58 18.54
C ILE A 150 7.49 2.18 19.65
N ASP A 151 6.93 1.85 20.81
CA ASP A 151 7.70 1.43 21.97
C ASP A 151 8.46 0.13 21.66
N THR A 152 9.71 0.00 22.13
CA THR A 152 10.58 -1.14 21.82
C THR A 152 9.99 -2.49 22.24
N GLU A 153 9.10 -2.50 23.24
CA GLU A 153 8.34 -3.68 23.66
C GLU A 153 7.27 -4.08 22.64
N SER A 154 6.55 -3.11 22.06
CA SER A 154 5.56 -3.36 21.00
C SER A 154 6.19 -3.95 19.74
N LEU A 155 7.43 -3.56 19.43
CA LEU A 155 8.19 -4.10 18.29
C LEU A 155 8.59 -5.57 18.52
N LYS A 156 8.95 -5.93 19.77
CA LYS A 156 9.16 -7.32 20.20
C LYS A 156 7.87 -8.12 20.20
N GLU A 157 6.76 -7.53 20.64
CA GLU A 157 5.44 -8.15 20.61
C GLU A 157 4.99 -8.42 19.18
N ILE A 158 5.13 -7.46 18.26
CA ILE A 158 4.90 -7.64 16.81
C ILE A 158 5.79 -8.77 16.28
N LEU A 159 7.09 -8.79 16.60
CA LEU A 159 8.00 -9.84 16.14
C LEU A 159 7.59 -11.23 16.66
N SER A 160 7.06 -11.30 17.89
CA SER A 160 6.60 -12.53 18.53
C SER A 160 5.17 -12.93 18.15
N SER A 161 4.33 -11.99 17.71
CA SER A 161 2.96 -12.19 17.24
C SER A 161 2.91 -12.63 15.77
N ILE A 162 4.04 -12.53 15.06
CA ILE A 162 4.25 -13.09 13.71
C ILE A 162 4.25 -14.64 13.75
N LYS A 163 3.07 -15.22 14.01
CA LYS A 163 2.72 -16.58 13.61
C LYS A 163 2.64 -16.65 12.08
N VAL A 164 2.67 -17.86 11.52
CA VAL A 164 2.64 -18.19 10.08
C VAL A 164 1.64 -17.38 9.22
N SER A 165 0.57 -16.82 9.80
CA SER A 165 -0.37 -15.91 9.13
C SER A 165 0.18 -14.52 8.83
N HIS A 166 1.00 -13.93 9.72
CA HIS A 166 1.53 -12.56 9.59
C HIS A 166 2.66 -12.46 8.55
N TYR A 167 3.40 -13.55 8.29
CA TYR A 167 4.37 -13.61 7.19
C TYR A 167 3.73 -13.27 5.84
N ARG A 168 2.44 -13.59 5.64
CA ARG A 168 1.73 -13.31 4.40
C ARG A 168 1.39 -11.83 4.25
N ILE A 169 1.11 -11.14 5.36
CA ILE A 169 0.91 -9.68 5.36
C ILE A 169 2.20 -8.99 4.98
N ILE A 170 3.30 -9.41 5.61
CA ILE A 170 4.62 -8.84 5.38
C ILE A 170 5.05 -9.08 3.92
N GLU A 171 4.90 -10.31 3.40
CA GLU A 171 5.18 -10.62 1.99
C GLU A 171 4.31 -9.78 1.04
N SER A 172 3.01 -9.64 1.32
CA SER A 172 2.10 -8.81 0.52
C SER A 172 2.48 -7.32 0.55
N SER A 173 2.82 -6.78 1.73
CA SER A 173 3.27 -5.41 1.89
C SER A 173 4.60 -5.16 1.16
N ILE A 174 5.57 -6.07 1.25
CA ILE A 174 6.85 -5.97 0.53
C ILE A 174 6.59 -5.96 -0.98
N LEU A 175 5.79 -6.88 -1.51
CA LEU A 175 5.45 -6.94 -2.93
C LEU A 175 4.78 -5.64 -3.40
N LEU A 176 3.87 -5.10 -2.60
CA LEU A 176 3.21 -3.83 -2.91
C LEU A 176 4.20 -2.66 -2.94
N ILE A 177 5.05 -2.54 -1.91
CA ILE A 177 6.05 -1.47 -1.80
C ILE A 177 7.04 -1.55 -2.97
N VAL A 178 7.56 -2.75 -3.28
CA VAL A 178 8.48 -2.96 -4.39
C VAL A 178 7.83 -2.63 -5.73
N GLY A 179 6.58 -3.06 -5.95
CA GLY A 179 5.82 -2.73 -7.16
C GLY A 179 5.63 -1.23 -7.35
N VAL A 180 5.33 -0.51 -6.27
CA VAL A 180 5.14 0.95 -6.29
C VAL A 180 6.47 1.66 -6.54
N ILE A 181 7.56 1.26 -5.88
CA ILE A 181 8.91 1.79 -6.14
C ILE A 181 9.31 1.56 -7.60
N TYR A 182 9.05 0.37 -8.15
CA TYR A 182 9.34 0.07 -9.54
C TYR A 182 8.63 1.03 -10.50
N ILE A 183 7.32 1.20 -10.34
CA ILE A 183 6.55 2.16 -11.16
C ILE A 183 7.09 3.58 -10.95
N SER A 184 7.32 3.99 -9.71
CA SER A 184 7.84 5.32 -9.36
C SER A 184 9.19 5.61 -10.02
N CYS A 185 10.14 4.67 -9.99
CA CYS A 185 11.43 4.82 -10.66
C CYS A 185 11.28 4.94 -12.18
N VAL A 186 10.45 4.09 -12.80
CA VAL A 186 10.22 4.14 -14.25
C VAL A 186 9.58 5.48 -14.65
N MET A 187 8.59 5.95 -13.89
CA MET A 187 7.94 7.24 -14.14
C MET A 187 8.90 8.42 -13.99
N SER A 188 9.79 8.37 -12.99
CA SER A 188 10.77 9.43 -12.75
C SER A 188 11.89 9.48 -13.78
N ILE A 189 12.29 8.34 -14.37
CA ILE A 189 13.43 8.27 -15.30
C ILE A 189 12.98 8.54 -16.73
N PHE A 190 11.85 7.96 -17.15
CA PHE A 190 11.43 7.97 -18.55
C PHE A 190 10.37 9.03 -18.88
N HIS A 191 9.80 9.69 -17.87
CA HIS A 191 8.68 10.62 -18.00
C HIS A 191 7.59 10.17 -19.00
N PRO A 192 7.13 8.91 -18.97
CA PRO A 192 6.16 8.41 -19.93
C PRO A 192 4.76 8.99 -19.68
N ILE A 193 3.86 8.84 -20.66
CA ILE A 193 2.43 9.19 -20.52
C ILE A 193 1.85 8.48 -19.30
N ARG A 194 1.16 9.21 -18.41
CA ARG A 194 0.67 8.70 -17.11
C ARG A 194 -0.18 7.43 -17.22
N ALA A 195 -0.96 7.26 -18.28
CA ALA A 195 -1.72 6.03 -18.53
C ALA A 195 -0.85 4.75 -18.58
N ILE A 196 0.44 4.88 -18.91
CA ILE A 196 1.41 3.77 -18.93
C ILE A 196 1.64 3.20 -17.52
N GLN A 197 1.36 3.95 -16.45
CA GLN A 197 1.47 3.44 -15.08
C GLN A 197 0.62 2.18 -14.85
N ILE A 198 -0.60 2.14 -15.42
CA ILE A 198 -1.48 0.98 -15.33
C ILE A 198 -0.85 -0.20 -16.10
N VAL A 199 -0.28 0.05 -17.28
CA VAL A 199 0.43 -0.97 -18.07
C VAL A 199 1.64 -1.52 -17.32
N MET A 200 2.42 -0.66 -16.65
CA MET A 200 3.56 -1.09 -15.83
C MET A 200 3.12 -1.89 -14.61
N ALA A 201 2.01 -1.49 -13.96
CA ALA A 201 1.39 -2.25 -12.88
C ALA A 201 0.92 -3.63 -13.33
N LEU A 202 0.32 -3.73 -14.53
CA LEU A 202 -0.06 -4.99 -15.16
C LEU A 202 1.18 -5.86 -15.43
N LEU A 203 2.25 -5.30 -15.99
CA LEU A 203 3.50 -6.02 -16.27
C LEU A 203 4.14 -6.54 -14.98
N TYR A 204 4.25 -5.69 -13.95
CA TYR A 204 4.73 -6.12 -12.63
C TYR A 204 3.84 -7.23 -12.06
N GLY A 205 2.52 -7.09 -12.19
CA GLY A 205 1.52 -8.08 -11.83
C GLY A 205 1.74 -9.45 -12.49
N ILE A 206 2.00 -9.46 -13.80
CA ILE A 206 2.34 -10.68 -14.55
C ILE A 206 3.65 -11.28 -14.03
N ILE A 207 4.66 -10.44 -13.78
CA ILE A 207 5.96 -10.85 -13.23
C ILE A 207 5.83 -11.44 -11.83
N ILE A 208 4.90 -11.01 -10.97
CA ILE A 208 4.70 -11.67 -9.66
C ILE A 208 3.84 -12.94 -9.76
N PHE A 209 2.98 -13.01 -10.76
CA PHE A 209 2.06 -14.13 -10.99
C PHE A 209 2.76 -15.36 -11.61
N GLU A 210 3.68 -15.17 -12.55
CA GLU A 210 4.37 -16.25 -13.30
C GLU A 210 5.47 -17.05 -12.54
N PRO A 211 6.35 -16.47 -11.70
CA PRO A 211 7.57 -17.15 -11.25
C PRO A 211 7.34 -18.18 -10.15
N LEU A 212 6.20 -18.14 -9.46
CA LEU A 212 6.02 -18.97 -8.28
C LEU A 212 5.90 -20.47 -8.58
N GLU A 213 5.59 -20.83 -9.83
CA GLU A 213 5.59 -22.22 -10.27
C GLU A 213 7.00 -22.71 -10.64
N LYS A 214 7.82 -21.84 -11.25
CA LYS A 214 9.23 -22.14 -11.60
C LYS A 214 10.14 -22.19 -10.37
N ILE A 215 10.01 -21.23 -9.46
CA ILE A 215 10.79 -21.19 -8.20
C ILE A 215 10.44 -22.40 -7.33
N ARG A 216 9.17 -22.84 -7.30
CA ARG A 216 8.75 -24.04 -6.56
C ARG A 216 9.24 -25.35 -7.19
N LYS A 217 9.33 -25.44 -8.52
CA LYS A 217 10.01 -26.56 -9.19
C LYS A 217 11.48 -26.62 -8.81
N CYS A 218 12.20 -25.50 -8.91
CA CYS A 218 13.62 -25.43 -8.51
C CYS A 218 13.84 -25.74 -7.02
N LEU A 219 12.98 -25.26 -6.12
CA LEU A 219 13.09 -25.55 -4.68
C LEU A 219 12.71 -26.99 -4.32
N LYS A 220 11.74 -27.59 -5.03
CA LYS A 220 11.42 -29.03 -4.87
C LYS A 220 12.51 -29.93 -5.43
N GLU A 221 13.13 -29.56 -6.54
CA GLU A 221 14.27 -30.28 -7.11
C GLU A 221 15.49 -30.21 -6.19
N HIS A 222 15.76 -29.07 -5.56
CA HIS A 222 16.83 -28.96 -4.55
C HIS A 222 16.51 -29.65 -3.22
N SER A 223 15.23 -29.73 -2.81
CA SER A 223 14.83 -30.48 -1.62
C SER A 223 14.85 -31.99 -1.83
N ASN A 224 14.54 -32.47 -3.04
CA ASN A 224 14.59 -33.90 -3.37
C ASN A 224 16.01 -34.38 -3.72
N GLY A 225 16.96 -33.46 -3.94
CA GLY A 225 18.39 -33.76 -4.07
C GLY A 225 19.13 -33.97 -2.74
N LYS A 226 18.44 -33.87 -1.59
CA LYS A 226 18.94 -34.25 -0.27
C LYS A 226 18.14 -35.42 0.27
N ASN A 227 18.28 -36.57 -0.38
CA ASN A 227 18.12 -37.86 0.27
C ASN A 227 19.36 -38.68 -0.06
N TYR A 228 19.97 -39.21 1.00
CA TYR A 228 21.30 -39.83 1.12
C TYR A 228 22.45 -38.84 1.32
#